data_AF-A0A661K4P8-F1
#
_entry.id   AF-A0A661K4P8-F1
#
_cell.length_a   1.000
_cell.length_b   1.000
_cell.length_c   1.000
_cell.angle_alpha   90.00
_cell.angle_beta   90.00
_cell.angle_gamma   90.00
#
_symmetry.space_group_name_H-M   'P 1'
#
loop_
_entity.id
_entity.type
_entity.pdbx_description
1 polymer ?
#
loop_
_entity_poly.entity_id
_entity_poly.type
_entity_poly.pdbx_seq_one_letter_code
_entity_poly.pdbx_strand_id
1 'polypeptide(L)'
;MSTNGTITPSTLSVKDLPWQILWDKDKCTLCGSCTAVCPVQAIELGVFRKRIVETPLGLEETPGNVYKVFYGIRQKTDPAYACVGCAMCNLVCPNGAIMPCRSDEADKLRFHINRGGQPRRRGGRRNVGYSLLDQIKFTRISMLTDPALDAGRHEFELRTLLGRVLPPEEDLRLLKEEGWTPPVREIYPLIIGAMSFGALSPNMWEGLQMGVAYLNEELGMPVRMCTGEGGCPPRLLRSRFLKYVILQIASGYFGWDEIIHALPEMKEDPCAIEIKYGQGAKPGDGGLLMWYKVNKLIASIRGVPRGVSLPSPPTHQTKYSIEEAVAKMIQSMYMAWGFRVPVYPKISGTSTALAVLNNLTR
;
A
#
# COMPACT_ATOMS: atom_id res chain seq x y z
N MET A 1 6.16 -42.85 -3.03
CA MET A 1 5.59 -42.16 -1.85
C MET A 1 6.67 -41.34 -1.15
N SER A 2 6.40 -40.04 -0.99
CA SER A 2 7.04 -39.00 -0.15
C SER A 2 8.55 -39.03 0.16
N THR A 3 9.33 -38.27 -0.61
CA THR A 3 10.37 -37.35 -0.07
C THR A 3 10.35 -36.00 -0.81
N ASN A 4 9.17 -35.61 -1.30
CA ASN A 4 8.94 -34.26 -1.79
C ASN A 4 8.40 -33.46 -0.61
N GLY A 5 9.19 -32.59 -0.02
CA GLY A 5 8.61 -31.49 0.74
C GLY A 5 7.65 -30.78 -0.21
N THR A 6 6.36 -30.78 0.08
CA THR A 6 5.39 -29.95 -0.62
C THR A 6 5.81 -28.51 -0.37
N ILE A 7 6.42 -27.86 -1.37
CA ILE A 7 6.63 -26.42 -1.35
C ILE A 7 5.22 -25.83 -1.41
N THR A 8 4.68 -25.52 -0.23
CA THR A 8 3.43 -24.79 -0.13
C THR A 8 3.74 -23.31 -0.33
N PRO A 9 2.84 -22.54 -0.98
CA PRO A 9 2.91 -21.09 -0.99
C PRO A 9 3.11 -20.63 0.45
N SER A 10 4.23 -19.93 0.74
CA SER A 10 4.70 -19.48 2.07
C SER A 10 5.69 -20.35 2.85
N THR A 11 6.21 -21.42 2.26
CA THR A 11 7.37 -22.15 2.78
C THR A 11 8.58 -21.21 2.82
N LEU A 12 9.25 -21.10 3.97
CA LEU A 12 10.48 -20.31 4.08
C LEU A 12 11.63 -21.02 3.36
N SER A 13 12.49 -20.23 2.73
CA SER A 13 13.79 -20.66 2.23
C SER A 13 14.91 -20.23 3.20
N VAL A 14 16.10 -20.82 3.05
CA VAL A 14 17.26 -20.48 3.89
C VAL A 14 17.61 -18.99 3.80
N LYS A 15 17.47 -18.37 2.63
CA LYS A 15 17.74 -16.94 2.42
C LYS A 15 16.88 -15.99 3.26
N ASP A 16 15.79 -16.50 3.81
CA ASP A 16 14.79 -15.69 4.52
C ASP A 16 15.03 -15.65 6.01
N LEU A 17 15.92 -16.52 6.47
CA LEU A 17 16.31 -16.62 7.85
C LEU A 17 17.38 -15.55 8.11
N PRO A 18 17.30 -14.85 9.25
CA PRO A 18 18.29 -13.83 9.61
C PRO A 18 19.70 -14.41 9.76
N TRP A 19 19.78 -15.69 10.14
CA TRP A 19 21.01 -16.45 10.25
C TRP A 19 20.99 -17.61 9.28
N GLN A 20 21.93 -17.62 8.35
CA GLN A 20 22.15 -18.69 7.38
C GLN A 20 23.33 -19.54 7.82
N ILE A 21 23.23 -20.86 7.68
CA ILE A 21 24.31 -21.78 7.99
C ILE A 21 25.11 -22.02 6.72
N LEU A 22 26.36 -21.57 6.74
CA LEU A 22 27.35 -21.91 5.73
C LEU A 22 27.95 -23.27 6.11
N TRP A 23 27.88 -24.22 5.18
CA TRP A 23 28.40 -25.57 5.37
C TRP A 23 29.20 -25.97 4.15
N ASP A 24 30.42 -26.45 4.39
CA ASP A 24 31.36 -26.89 3.39
C ASP A 24 31.39 -28.42 3.35
N LYS A 25 31.04 -29.00 2.19
CA LYS A 25 30.99 -30.44 2.01
C LYS A 25 32.37 -31.08 2.10
N ASP A 26 33.39 -30.41 1.57
CA ASP A 26 34.72 -31.01 1.39
C ASP A 26 35.49 -31.09 2.71
N LYS A 27 35.15 -30.19 3.65
CA LYS A 27 35.74 -30.18 5.00
C LYS A 27 34.98 -31.04 6.02
N CYS A 28 33.72 -31.36 5.76
CA CYS A 28 32.84 -32.00 6.74
C CYS A 28 33.09 -33.51 6.86
N THR A 29 33.38 -33.98 8.07
CA THR A 29 33.53 -35.42 8.37
C THR A 29 32.22 -36.15 8.69
N LEU A 30 31.08 -35.44 8.63
CA LEU A 30 29.74 -35.98 8.90
C LEU A 30 29.57 -36.61 10.29
N CYS A 31 30.35 -36.19 11.28
CA CYS A 31 30.31 -36.72 12.66
C CYS A 31 29.03 -36.39 13.44
N GLY A 32 28.20 -35.43 12.99
CA GLY A 32 26.94 -35.05 13.65
C GLY A 32 27.07 -34.23 14.94
N SER A 33 28.27 -33.90 15.41
CA SER A 33 28.48 -33.14 16.65
C SER A 33 27.80 -31.78 16.63
N CYS A 34 27.84 -31.08 15.50
CA CYS A 34 27.19 -29.78 15.32
C CYS A 34 25.65 -29.86 15.39
N THR A 35 25.04 -30.94 14.89
CA THR A 35 23.59 -31.14 14.98
C THR A 35 23.16 -31.51 16.39
N ALA A 36 23.97 -32.29 17.12
CA ALA A 36 23.70 -32.68 18.50
C ALA A 36 23.76 -31.50 19.47
N VAL A 37 24.71 -30.57 19.27
CA VAL A 37 24.92 -29.43 20.18
C VAL A 37 23.97 -28.25 19.91
N CYS A 38 23.25 -28.24 18.78
CA CYS A 38 22.44 -27.09 18.39
C CYS A 38 21.25 -26.90 19.36
N PRO A 39 21.21 -25.83 20.17
CA PRO A 39 20.21 -25.68 21.23
C PRO A 39 18.78 -25.52 20.69
N VAL A 40 18.66 -25.01 19.47
CA VAL A 40 17.38 -24.77 18.77
C VAL A 40 17.13 -25.78 17.66
N GLN A 41 18.00 -26.79 17.50
CA GLN A 41 17.90 -27.82 16.46
C GLN A 41 17.72 -27.25 15.03
N ALA A 42 18.40 -26.15 14.72
CA ALA A 42 18.29 -25.43 13.46
C ALA A 42 18.88 -26.18 12.24
N ILE A 43 19.65 -27.23 12.49
CA ILE A 43 20.34 -28.01 11.45
C ILE A 43 20.09 -29.50 11.65
N GLU A 44 20.05 -30.24 10.55
CA GLU A 44 19.86 -31.68 10.51
C GLU A 44 20.88 -32.34 9.58
N LEU A 45 21.39 -33.50 10.01
CA LEU A 45 22.30 -34.35 9.23
C LEU A 45 21.45 -35.42 8.53
N GLY A 46 21.61 -35.61 7.24
CA GLY A 46 20.86 -36.61 6.51
C GLY A 46 21.20 -36.73 5.04
N VAL A 47 20.40 -37.52 4.34
CA VAL A 47 20.45 -37.71 2.89
C VAL A 47 19.23 -37.02 2.28
N PHE A 48 19.47 -36.07 1.40
CA PHE A 48 18.48 -35.21 0.78
C PHE A 48 18.47 -35.38 -0.73
N ARG A 49 17.32 -35.12 -1.35
CA ARG A 49 17.16 -35.09 -2.80
C ARG A 49 17.01 -33.64 -3.24
N LYS A 50 17.81 -33.21 -4.22
CA LYS A 50 17.74 -31.86 -4.81
C LYS A 50 17.32 -31.96 -6.26
N ARG A 51 16.28 -31.20 -6.64
CA ARG A 51 15.91 -30.99 -8.05
C ARG A 51 16.91 -30.02 -8.68
N ILE A 52 17.43 -30.38 -9.84
CA ILE A 52 18.27 -29.56 -10.70
C ILE A 52 17.50 -29.43 -12.02
N VAL A 53 17.32 -28.19 -12.48
CA VAL A 53 16.71 -27.95 -13.79
C VAL A 53 17.83 -28.00 -14.81
N GLU A 54 17.74 -28.97 -15.72
CA GLU A 54 18.66 -29.08 -16.84
C GLU A 54 18.10 -28.21 -17.97
N THR A 55 18.82 -27.15 -18.28
CA THR A 55 18.44 -26.19 -19.32
C THR A 55 19.29 -26.48 -20.56
N PRO A 56 18.71 -27.11 -21.60
CA PRO A 56 19.44 -27.39 -22.83
C PRO A 56 19.86 -26.08 -23.51
N LEU A 57 20.99 -26.11 -24.21
CA LEU A 57 21.49 -24.97 -24.97
C LEU A 57 20.73 -24.89 -26.30
N GLY A 58 19.65 -24.10 -26.33
CA GLY A 58 18.82 -23.89 -27.51
C GLY A 58 17.37 -23.59 -27.16
N LEU A 59 16.56 -23.31 -28.18
CA LEU A 59 15.10 -23.07 -28.03
C LEU A 59 14.27 -24.30 -28.42
N GLU A 60 14.89 -25.35 -28.95
CA GLU A 60 14.21 -26.52 -29.51
C GLU A 60 13.80 -27.55 -28.43
N GLU A 61 14.52 -27.60 -27.31
CA GLU A 61 14.30 -28.58 -26.25
C GLU A 61 13.71 -27.91 -24.99
N THR A 62 12.66 -28.52 -24.45
CA THR A 62 12.08 -28.07 -23.19
C THR A 62 12.96 -28.47 -22.01
N PRO A 63 13.16 -27.59 -21.00
CA PRO A 63 13.97 -27.89 -19.83
C PRO A 63 13.52 -29.16 -19.09
N GLY A 64 14.49 -30.03 -18.78
CA GLY A 64 14.29 -31.28 -18.07
C GLY A 64 14.47 -31.15 -16.56
N ASN A 65 13.88 -32.08 -15.80
CA ASN A 65 14.06 -32.16 -14.34
C ASN A 65 14.94 -33.36 -13.96
N VAL A 66 16.16 -33.09 -13.51
CA VAL A 66 17.08 -34.10 -12.98
C VAL A 66 17.11 -34.01 -11.46
N TYR A 67 17.18 -35.16 -10.78
CA TYR A 67 17.28 -35.18 -9.32
C TYR A 67 18.60 -35.77 -8.87
N LYS A 68 19.35 -35.00 -8.06
CA LYS A 68 20.61 -35.44 -7.45
C LYS A 68 20.41 -35.73 -5.97
N VAL A 69 20.99 -36.83 -5.50
CA VAL A 69 21.05 -37.16 -4.07
C VAL A 69 22.28 -36.48 -3.46
N PHE A 70 22.10 -35.89 -2.29
CA PHE A 70 23.12 -35.17 -1.55
C PHE A 70 23.06 -35.57 -0.08
N TYR A 71 24.18 -35.92 0.52
CA TYR A 71 24.32 -36.21 1.95
C TYR A 71 25.08 -35.08 2.63
N GLY A 72 24.65 -34.67 3.83
CA GLY A 72 25.30 -33.60 4.56
C GLY A 72 24.38 -32.92 5.56
N ILE A 73 24.71 -31.67 5.88
CA ILE A 73 23.95 -30.86 6.83
C ILE A 73 23.01 -29.93 6.08
N ARG A 74 21.75 -29.89 6.49
CA ARG A 74 20.74 -28.95 5.98
C ARG A 74 20.22 -28.08 7.10
N GLN A 75 20.07 -26.79 6.83
CA GLN A 75 19.37 -25.88 7.74
C GLN A 75 17.86 -26.04 7.60
N LYS A 76 17.16 -26.21 8.74
CA LYS A 76 15.70 -26.22 8.78
C LYS A 76 15.16 -24.82 8.49
N THR A 77 14.09 -24.76 7.72
CA THR A 77 13.44 -23.49 7.36
C THR A 77 12.20 -23.17 8.19
N ASP A 78 11.78 -24.05 9.10
CA ASP A 78 10.67 -23.76 10.01
C ASP A 78 11.06 -22.66 11.02
N PRO A 79 10.25 -21.59 11.18
CA PRO A 79 10.47 -20.54 12.19
C PRO A 79 10.71 -21.04 13.61
N ALA A 80 10.15 -22.20 14.00
CA ALA A 80 10.32 -22.78 15.33
C ALA A 80 11.77 -23.19 15.61
N TYR A 81 12.52 -23.56 14.57
CA TYR A 81 13.92 -23.99 14.65
C TYR A 81 14.88 -22.95 14.07
N ALA A 82 14.47 -21.68 13.99
CA ALA A 82 15.30 -20.63 13.41
C ALA A 82 16.64 -20.49 14.16
N CYS A 83 17.75 -20.46 13.42
CA CYS A 83 19.07 -20.28 14.00
C CYS A 83 19.17 -18.91 14.71
N VAL A 84 19.76 -18.90 15.91
CA VAL A 84 19.94 -17.70 16.74
C VAL A 84 21.35 -17.11 16.68
N GLY A 85 22.23 -17.67 15.85
CA GLY A 85 23.60 -17.16 15.68
C GLY A 85 24.56 -17.44 16.84
N CYS A 86 24.25 -18.37 17.74
CA CYS A 86 25.11 -18.70 18.91
C CYS A 86 26.48 -19.33 18.57
N ALA A 87 26.74 -19.66 17.30
CA ALA A 87 27.99 -20.25 16.81
C ALA A 87 28.45 -21.57 17.45
N MET A 88 27.62 -22.23 18.27
CA MET A 88 27.99 -23.50 18.91
C MET A 88 28.35 -24.60 17.89
N CYS A 89 27.69 -24.61 16.73
CA CYS A 89 28.01 -25.54 15.64
C CYS A 89 29.43 -25.37 15.09
N ASN A 90 29.95 -24.14 15.06
CA ASN A 90 31.31 -23.84 14.63
C ASN A 90 32.33 -24.29 15.68
N LEU A 91 32.06 -24.01 16.96
CA LEU A 91 32.96 -24.34 18.07
C LEU A 91 33.22 -25.84 18.21
N VAL A 92 32.22 -26.68 17.95
CA VAL A 92 32.36 -28.15 18.05
C VAL A 92 32.82 -28.80 16.75
N CYS A 93 32.97 -28.05 15.66
CA CYS A 93 33.34 -28.62 14.38
C CYS A 93 34.86 -28.85 14.31
N PRO A 94 35.34 -30.09 14.17
CA PRO A 94 36.78 -30.37 14.20
C PRO A 94 37.55 -29.72 13.04
N ASN A 95 36.89 -29.53 11.89
CA ASN A 95 37.50 -28.99 10.67
C ASN A 95 36.99 -27.60 10.29
N GLY A 96 36.22 -26.94 11.16
CA GLY A 96 35.61 -25.63 10.85
C GLY A 96 34.71 -25.65 9.61
N ALA A 97 34.04 -26.78 9.34
CA ALA A 97 33.24 -27.01 8.14
C ALA A 97 31.84 -26.36 8.18
N ILE A 98 31.46 -25.72 9.29
CA ILE A 98 30.12 -25.14 9.48
C ILE A 98 30.18 -23.87 10.31
N MET A 99 29.47 -22.82 9.88
CA MET A 99 29.35 -21.57 10.65
C MET A 99 28.02 -20.85 10.38
N PRO A 100 27.45 -20.15 11.38
CA PRO A 100 26.35 -19.23 11.13
C PRO A 100 26.87 -17.90 10.57
N CYS A 101 26.23 -17.42 9.52
CA CYS A 101 26.45 -16.11 8.92
C CYS A 101 25.15 -15.30 8.99
N ARG A 102 25.25 -14.01 9.33
CA ARG A 102 24.08 -13.14 9.36
C ARG A 102 23.78 -12.67 7.93
N SER A 103 22.53 -12.76 7.52
CA SER A 103 22.08 -12.24 6.23
C SER A 103 22.11 -10.70 6.24
N ASP A 104 22.57 -10.09 5.15
CA ASP A 104 22.48 -8.64 4.91
C ASP A 104 21.08 -8.21 4.48
N GLU A 105 20.24 -9.15 4.05
CA GLU A 105 18.85 -8.88 3.69
C GLU A 105 17.99 -8.59 4.92
N ALA A 106 16.94 -7.77 4.74
CA ALA A 106 15.96 -7.50 5.80
C ALA A 106 15.35 -8.80 6.35
N ASP A 107 15.13 -8.87 7.67
CA ASP A 107 14.57 -10.04 8.33
C ASP A 107 13.15 -10.36 7.80
N LYS A 108 13.06 -11.35 6.92
CA LYS A 108 11.80 -11.83 6.35
C LYS A 108 11.08 -12.80 7.28
N LEU A 109 11.77 -13.37 8.26
CA LEU A 109 11.19 -14.29 9.24
C LEU A 109 10.05 -13.61 10.01
N ARG A 110 10.15 -12.29 10.27
CA ARG A 110 9.12 -11.50 10.97
C ARG A 110 7.71 -11.65 10.38
N PHE A 111 7.61 -11.83 9.05
CA PHE A 111 6.33 -12.00 8.36
C PHE A 111 5.76 -13.43 8.51
N HIS A 112 6.55 -14.36 9.03
CA HIS A 112 6.18 -15.76 9.23
C HIS A 112 6.07 -16.13 10.72
N ILE A 113 6.27 -15.16 11.63
CA ILE A 113 6.14 -15.34 13.07
C ILE A 113 4.67 -15.58 13.49
N ASN A 114 3.70 -14.96 12.81
CA ASN A 114 2.28 -15.10 13.11
C ASN A 114 1.65 -16.18 12.20
N ARG A 115 1.79 -17.46 12.58
CA ARG A 115 1.09 -18.55 11.86
C ARG A 115 -0.42 -18.43 12.14
N GLY A 116 -1.20 -18.10 11.11
CA GLY A 116 -2.66 -17.98 11.20
C GLY A 116 -3.14 -16.67 11.84
N GLY A 117 -2.39 -15.58 11.71
CA GLY A 117 -2.79 -14.24 12.19
C GLY A 117 -2.69 -14.03 13.71
N GLN A 118 -2.37 -15.07 14.49
CA GLN A 118 -2.21 -14.90 15.93
C GLN A 118 -0.87 -14.22 16.25
N PRO A 119 -0.88 -13.07 16.96
CA PRO A 119 0.35 -12.38 17.33
C PRO A 119 1.18 -13.25 18.29
N ARG A 120 2.49 -13.33 18.05
CA ARG A 120 3.42 -14.00 18.97
C ARG A 120 3.37 -13.33 20.35
N ARG A 121 2.85 -14.07 21.34
CA ARG A 121 2.80 -13.63 22.74
C ARG A 121 4.18 -13.79 23.37
N ARG A 122 4.92 -12.69 23.54
CA ARG A 122 6.13 -12.67 24.37
C ARG A 122 5.67 -12.41 25.80
N GLY A 123 6.02 -13.28 26.75
CA GLY A 123 5.66 -13.13 28.16
C GLY A 123 6.03 -11.72 28.67
N GLY A 124 5.01 -10.89 28.88
CA GLY A 124 5.14 -9.47 29.21
C GLY A 124 3.81 -8.76 28.98
N ARG A 125 3.37 -7.96 29.96
CA ARG A 125 2.01 -7.43 30.19
C ARG A 125 1.35 -6.55 29.10
N ARG A 126 1.87 -6.49 27.87
CA ARG A 126 1.22 -5.78 26.75
C ARG A 126 1.16 -6.69 25.53
N ASN A 127 -0.01 -7.26 25.31
CA ASN A 127 -0.32 -7.94 24.04
C ASN A 127 -0.31 -6.88 22.93
N VAL A 128 0.42 -7.14 21.84
CA VAL A 128 0.22 -6.42 20.58
C VAL A 128 -1.20 -6.73 20.11
N GLY A 129 -2.01 -5.70 19.89
CA GLY A 129 -3.38 -5.87 19.44
C GLY A 129 -3.42 -6.59 18.10
N TYR A 130 -4.42 -7.46 17.93
CA TYR A 130 -4.68 -8.15 16.67
C TYR A 130 -5.14 -7.13 15.62
N SER A 131 -4.39 -6.92 14.55
CA SER A 131 -4.87 -6.18 13.38
C SER A 131 -5.29 -7.13 12.25
N LEU A 132 -6.22 -6.70 11.40
CA LEU A 132 -6.56 -7.44 10.18
C LEU A 132 -5.33 -7.62 9.27
N LEU A 133 -4.45 -6.62 9.23
CA LEU A 133 -3.21 -6.67 8.44
C LEU A 133 -2.26 -7.78 8.94
N ASP A 134 -2.27 -8.09 10.23
CA ASP A 134 -1.47 -9.19 10.80
C ASP A 134 -1.97 -10.58 10.37
N GLN A 135 -3.20 -10.69 9.87
CA GLN A 135 -3.76 -11.92 9.30
C GLN A 135 -3.37 -12.13 7.84
N ILE A 136 -2.94 -11.06 7.16
CA ILE A 136 -2.57 -11.13 5.75
C ILE A 136 -1.14 -11.67 5.65
N LYS A 137 -0.99 -12.79 4.95
CA LYS A 137 0.31 -13.38 4.67
C LYS A 137 0.73 -13.08 3.25
N PHE A 138 1.78 -12.26 3.10
CA PHE A 138 2.39 -12.04 1.79
C PHE A 138 3.21 -13.27 1.40
N THR A 139 2.89 -13.84 0.24
CA THR A 139 3.65 -14.95 -0.33
C THR A 139 4.54 -14.43 -1.45
N ARG A 140 5.69 -15.07 -1.65
CA ARG A 140 6.56 -14.71 -2.77
C ARG A 140 5.95 -15.09 -4.09
N ILE A 141 5.85 -14.11 -4.97
CA ILE A 141 5.37 -14.32 -6.33
C ILE A 141 6.28 -15.26 -7.15
N SER A 142 7.58 -15.30 -6.84
CA SER A 142 8.54 -16.23 -7.44
C SER A 142 8.25 -17.70 -7.13
N MET A 143 7.41 -18.00 -6.14
CA MET A 143 6.95 -19.36 -5.84
C MET A 143 5.64 -19.72 -6.54
N LEU A 144 4.99 -18.75 -7.18
CA LEU A 144 3.68 -18.90 -7.83
C LEU A 144 3.77 -18.90 -9.35
N THR A 145 4.95 -18.65 -9.91
CA THR A 145 5.19 -18.54 -11.35
C THR A 145 6.32 -19.46 -11.79
N ASP A 146 6.16 -20.07 -12.96
CA ASP A 146 7.20 -20.85 -13.65
C ASP A 146 7.28 -20.35 -15.10
N PRO A 147 8.36 -19.67 -15.52
CA PRO A 147 9.57 -19.37 -14.74
C PRO A 147 9.31 -18.36 -13.61
N ALA A 148 10.13 -18.44 -12.55
CA ALA A 148 10.01 -17.54 -11.41
C ALA A 148 10.17 -16.07 -11.84
N LEU A 149 9.17 -15.24 -11.50
CA LEU A 149 9.26 -13.78 -11.54
C LEU A 149 10.46 -13.31 -10.71
N ASP A 150 11.41 -12.68 -11.40
CA ASP A 150 12.67 -12.19 -10.85
C ASP A 150 12.77 -10.69 -11.08
N ALA A 151 13.16 -9.94 -10.04
CA ALA A 151 13.28 -8.49 -10.06
C ALA A 151 14.35 -8.00 -11.05
N GLY A 152 15.31 -8.84 -11.43
CA GLY A 152 16.29 -8.52 -12.47
C GLY A 152 15.77 -8.67 -13.91
N ARG A 153 14.59 -9.30 -14.09
CA ARG A 153 13.98 -9.57 -15.41
C ARG A 153 12.66 -8.84 -15.65
N HIS A 154 12.06 -8.28 -14.60
CA HIS A 154 10.73 -7.67 -14.66
C HIS A 154 10.78 -6.27 -14.05
N GLU A 155 10.23 -5.32 -14.79
CA GLU A 155 10.05 -3.96 -14.31
C GLU A 155 8.70 -3.87 -13.57
N PHE A 156 8.71 -3.18 -12.42
CA PHE A 156 7.52 -2.93 -11.63
C PHE A 156 7.20 -1.44 -11.70
N GLU A 157 6.01 -1.12 -12.20
CA GLU A 157 5.52 0.24 -12.15
C GLU A 157 4.88 0.53 -10.78
N LEU A 158 5.36 1.59 -10.13
CA LEU A 158 4.85 2.05 -8.83
C LEU A 158 3.80 3.15 -8.98
N ARG A 159 3.09 3.18 -10.12
CA ARG A 159 2.01 4.13 -10.41
C ARG A 159 0.68 3.41 -10.39
N THR A 160 -0.37 4.14 -10.07
CA THR A 160 -1.76 3.69 -10.19
C THR A 160 -2.60 4.77 -10.82
N LEU A 161 -3.81 4.42 -11.24
CA LEU A 161 -4.73 5.31 -11.93
C LEU A 161 -5.78 5.84 -10.96
N LEU A 162 -6.00 7.16 -11.00
CA LEU A 162 -7.08 7.87 -10.32
C LEU A 162 -8.07 8.41 -11.34
N GLY A 163 -9.29 7.88 -11.32
CA GLY A 163 -10.36 8.27 -12.24
C GLY A 163 -11.18 7.05 -12.68
N ARG A 164 -12.10 7.26 -13.62
CA ARG A 164 -12.90 6.19 -14.19
C ARG A 164 -12.11 5.50 -15.30
N VAL A 165 -11.52 4.34 -14.97
CA VAL A 165 -10.83 3.49 -15.94
C VAL A 165 -11.86 2.63 -16.66
N LEU A 166 -11.99 2.82 -17.97
CA LEU A 166 -12.91 2.06 -18.81
C LEU A 166 -12.25 0.77 -19.34
N PRO A 167 -13.04 -0.26 -19.66
CA PRO A 167 -12.56 -1.38 -20.47
C PRO A 167 -11.99 -0.88 -21.81
N PRO A 168 -10.92 -1.52 -22.35
CA PRO A 168 -10.27 -1.04 -23.58
C PRO A 168 -11.22 -0.88 -24.78
N GLU A 169 -12.19 -1.78 -24.91
CA GLU A 169 -13.19 -1.76 -25.99
C GLU A 169 -14.11 -0.54 -25.89
N GLU A 170 -14.54 -0.18 -24.69
CA GLU A 170 -15.42 0.96 -24.43
C GLU A 170 -14.67 2.29 -24.56
N ASP A 171 -13.42 2.33 -24.10
CA ASP A 171 -12.55 3.51 -24.22
C ASP A 171 -12.29 3.86 -25.70
N LEU A 172 -11.92 2.87 -26.51
CA LEU A 172 -11.72 3.04 -27.96
C LEU A 172 -13.01 3.46 -28.67
N ARG A 173 -14.15 2.91 -28.25
CA ARG A 173 -15.46 3.25 -28.81
C ARG A 173 -15.82 4.70 -28.53
N LEU A 174 -15.74 5.14 -27.27
CA LEU A 174 -16.04 6.52 -26.88
C LEU A 174 -15.09 7.53 -27.53
N LEU A 175 -13.81 7.21 -27.60
CA LEU A 175 -12.82 8.06 -28.27
C LEU A 175 -13.11 8.22 -29.77
N LYS A 176 -13.68 7.19 -30.42
CA LYS A 176 -14.06 7.23 -31.84
C LYS A 176 -15.41 7.90 -32.09
N GLU A 177 -16.42 7.62 -31.25
CA GLU A 177 -17.80 8.08 -31.43
C GLU A 177 -18.03 9.49 -30.87
N GLU A 178 -17.54 9.74 -29.64
CA GLU A 178 -17.80 10.98 -28.89
C GLU A 178 -16.57 11.89 -28.81
N GLY A 179 -15.38 11.40 -29.17
CA GLY A 179 -14.13 12.18 -29.14
C GLY A 179 -13.67 12.55 -27.72
N TRP A 180 -14.27 11.94 -26.69
CA TRP A 180 -14.01 12.22 -25.30
C TRP A 180 -14.02 10.94 -24.47
N THR A 181 -13.11 10.85 -23.49
CA THR A 181 -13.07 9.77 -22.51
C THR A 181 -12.95 10.36 -21.10
N PRO A 182 -13.46 9.67 -20.06
CA PRO A 182 -13.35 10.14 -18.69
C PRO A 182 -11.91 10.40 -18.28
N PRO A 183 -11.62 11.51 -17.57
CA PRO A 183 -10.26 11.86 -17.21
C PRO A 183 -9.71 10.85 -16.18
N VAL A 184 -8.47 10.42 -16.42
CA VAL A 184 -7.70 9.55 -15.54
C VAL A 184 -6.34 10.20 -15.29
N ARG A 185 -5.83 10.09 -14.06
CA ARG A 185 -4.52 10.61 -13.66
C ARG A 185 -3.65 9.50 -13.12
N GLU A 186 -2.40 9.44 -13.56
CA GLU A 186 -1.38 8.62 -12.90
C GLU A 186 -0.95 9.27 -11.59
N ILE A 187 -1.00 8.47 -10.53
CA ILE A 187 -0.66 8.87 -9.17
C ILE A 187 0.20 7.81 -8.49
N TYR A 188 0.84 8.19 -7.41
CA TYR A 188 1.46 7.25 -6.49
C TYR A 188 0.35 6.48 -5.74
N PRO A 189 0.50 5.17 -5.48
CA PRO A 189 -0.51 4.34 -4.78
C PRO A 189 -0.90 4.82 -3.39
N LEU A 190 -0.13 5.74 -2.79
CA LEU A 190 -0.45 6.38 -1.53
C LEU A 190 -0.79 7.86 -1.75
N ILE A 191 -1.88 8.29 -1.15
CA ILE A 191 -2.35 9.68 -1.16
C ILE A 191 -2.30 10.21 0.27
N ILE A 192 -1.85 11.46 0.44
CA ILE A 192 -1.99 12.14 1.73
C ILE A 192 -3.48 12.45 1.95
N GLY A 193 -4.06 11.78 2.95
CA GLY A 193 -5.50 11.81 3.20
C GLY A 193 -6.06 13.20 3.51
N ALA A 194 -7.37 13.33 3.30
CA ALA A 194 -8.09 14.59 3.44
C ALA A 194 -8.10 15.11 4.89
N MET A 195 -7.32 16.15 5.16
CA MET A 195 -7.24 16.82 6.46
C MET A 195 -7.40 18.33 6.27
N SER A 196 -8.44 18.91 6.86
CA SER A 196 -8.85 20.28 6.56
C SER A 196 -7.89 21.34 7.08
N PHE A 197 -7.76 22.43 6.31
CA PHE A 197 -7.16 23.67 6.78
C PHE A 197 -7.97 24.19 7.99
N GLY A 198 -7.34 24.17 9.17
CA GLY A 198 -7.96 24.45 10.47
C GLY A 198 -8.07 23.24 11.40
N ALA A 199 -8.26 22.02 10.87
CA ALA A 199 -8.01 20.81 11.67
C ALA A 199 -6.51 20.66 11.92
N LEU A 200 -5.72 20.82 10.85
CA LEU A 200 -4.27 21.02 10.91
C LEU A 200 -3.95 22.51 11.07
N SER A 201 -2.78 22.80 11.66
CA SER A 201 -2.26 24.17 11.64
C SER A 201 -1.93 24.59 10.20
N PRO A 202 -2.06 25.88 9.85
CA PRO A 202 -1.65 26.40 8.55
C PRO A 202 -0.25 25.97 8.14
N ASN A 203 0.72 26.07 9.04
CA ASN A 203 2.11 25.71 8.79
C ASN A 203 2.28 24.22 8.48
N MET A 204 1.56 23.34 9.19
CA MET A 204 1.62 21.90 8.92
C MET A 204 1.00 21.58 7.55
N TRP A 205 -0.14 22.20 7.24
CA TRP A 205 -0.82 21.97 5.97
C TRP A 205 0.01 22.47 4.77
N GLU A 206 0.57 23.67 4.87
CA GLU A 206 1.48 24.20 3.84
C GLU A 206 2.78 23.41 3.75
N GLY A 207 3.32 22.94 4.88
CA GLY A 207 4.48 22.05 4.90
C GLY A 207 4.23 20.73 4.18
N LEU A 208 3.04 20.14 4.33
CA LEU A 208 2.63 18.97 3.55
C LEU A 208 2.57 19.29 2.05
N GLN A 209 1.99 20.42 1.67
CA GLN A 209 1.94 20.86 0.27
C GLN A 209 3.34 21.08 -0.32
N MET A 210 4.26 21.67 0.43
CA MET A 210 5.65 21.84 0.01
C MET A 210 6.35 20.49 -0.17
N GLY A 211 6.14 19.55 0.75
CA GLY A 211 6.65 18.18 0.63
C GLY A 211 6.11 17.47 -0.60
N VAL A 212 4.80 17.57 -0.87
CA VAL A 212 4.18 17.01 -2.08
C VAL A 212 4.78 17.66 -3.34
N ALA A 213 4.95 18.98 -3.36
CA ALA A 213 5.57 19.65 -4.49
C ALA A 213 7.01 19.15 -4.72
N TYR A 214 7.82 19.03 -3.67
CA TYR A 214 9.18 18.49 -3.76
C TYR A 214 9.21 17.05 -4.31
N LEU A 215 8.36 16.16 -3.77
CA LEU A 215 8.28 14.77 -4.24
C LEU A 215 7.95 14.69 -5.74
N ASN A 216 7.10 15.58 -6.23
CA ASN A 216 6.72 15.60 -7.64
C ASN A 216 7.75 16.26 -8.56
N GLU A 217 8.27 17.42 -8.17
CA GLU A 217 9.08 18.27 -9.03
C GLU A 217 10.56 17.84 -9.01
N GLU A 218 11.07 17.38 -7.87
CA GLU A 218 12.49 17.01 -7.70
C GLU A 218 12.70 15.49 -7.78
N LEU A 219 11.78 14.68 -7.26
CA LEU A 219 11.93 13.22 -7.25
C LEU A 219 11.09 12.50 -8.32
N GLY A 220 10.28 13.24 -9.09
CA GLY A 220 9.41 12.65 -10.13
C GLY A 220 8.38 11.65 -9.58
N MET A 221 8.08 11.68 -8.28
CA MET A 221 7.11 10.79 -7.63
C MET A 221 5.72 11.42 -7.67
N PRO A 222 4.73 10.80 -8.36
CA PRO A 222 3.42 11.40 -8.61
C PRO A 222 2.48 11.40 -7.39
N VAL A 223 2.94 11.92 -6.26
CA VAL A 223 2.19 11.95 -4.99
C VAL A 223 1.12 13.05 -5.03
N ARG A 224 -0.04 12.77 -4.43
CA ARG A 224 -1.17 13.70 -4.34
C ARG A 224 -1.56 13.91 -2.88
N MET A 225 -2.16 15.06 -2.58
CA MET A 225 -2.78 15.34 -1.28
C MET A 225 -4.20 15.86 -1.41
N CYS A 226 -5.06 15.57 -0.45
CA CYS A 226 -6.42 16.07 -0.42
C CYS A 226 -6.60 17.22 0.59
N THR A 227 -7.29 18.29 0.19
CA THR A 227 -7.44 19.51 1.01
C THR A 227 -8.23 19.30 2.28
N GLY A 228 -9.12 18.30 2.31
CA GLY A 228 -10.17 18.22 3.31
C GLY A 228 -11.25 19.29 3.15
N GLU A 229 -12.23 19.25 4.04
CA GLU A 229 -13.47 20.06 4.01
C GLU A 229 -13.30 21.55 4.34
N GLY A 230 -12.07 22.04 4.50
CA GLY A 230 -11.78 23.37 5.06
C GLY A 230 -11.58 24.48 4.03
N GLY A 231 -11.75 24.17 2.74
CA GLY A 231 -11.34 25.03 1.64
C GLY A 231 -9.86 24.89 1.30
N CYS A 232 -9.40 25.72 0.37
CA CYS A 232 -8.03 25.77 -0.11
C CYS A 232 -7.54 27.22 -0.10
N PRO A 233 -6.28 27.50 0.30
CA PRO A 233 -5.74 28.85 0.24
C PRO A 233 -5.83 29.46 -1.18
N PRO A 234 -6.31 30.71 -1.34
CA PRO A 234 -6.45 31.40 -2.62
C PRO A 234 -5.19 31.39 -3.50
N ARG A 235 -4.01 31.50 -2.86
CA ARG A 235 -2.71 31.47 -3.53
C ARG A 235 -2.43 30.12 -4.19
N LEU A 236 -2.85 29.01 -3.59
CA LEU A 236 -2.63 27.67 -4.13
C LEU A 236 -3.57 27.39 -5.30
N LEU A 237 -4.81 27.90 -5.25
CA LEU A 237 -5.77 27.79 -6.36
C LEU A 237 -5.23 28.45 -7.64
N ARG A 238 -4.41 29.50 -7.52
CA ARG A 238 -3.80 30.24 -8.63
C ARG A 238 -2.36 29.77 -8.94
N SER A 239 -1.94 28.65 -8.39
CA SER A 239 -0.57 28.13 -8.49
C SER A 239 -0.48 26.95 -9.45
N ARG A 240 0.69 26.77 -10.08
CA ARG A 240 1.01 25.58 -10.88
C ARG A 240 0.99 24.27 -10.07
N PHE A 241 1.08 24.38 -8.74
CA PHE A 241 1.08 23.21 -7.85
C PHE A 241 -0.33 22.67 -7.56
N LEU A 242 -1.39 23.33 -8.05
CA LEU A 242 -2.76 22.86 -7.87
C LEU A 242 -2.98 21.46 -8.46
N LYS A 243 -2.28 21.12 -9.54
CA LYS A 243 -2.28 19.79 -10.19
C LYS A 243 -1.91 18.62 -9.27
N TYR A 244 -1.33 18.89 -8.09
CA TYR A 244 -0.98 17.87 -7.08
C TYR A 244 -2.04 17.73 -5.98
N VAL A 245 -3.10 18.52 -6.03
CA VAL A 245 -4.09 18.67 -4.98
C VAL A 245 -5.43 18.11 -5.42
N ILE A 246 -6.04 17.33 -4.54
CA ILE A 246 -7.42 16.87 -4.67
C ILE A 246 -8.29 17.80 -3.83
N LEU A 247 -9.24 18.50 -4.46
CA LEU A 247 -10.15 19.40 -3.77
C LEU A 247 -11.32 18.59 -3.20
N GLN A 248 -11.58 18.71 -1.90
CA GLN A 248 -12.70 18.01 -1.27
C GLN A 248 -13.93 18.91 -1.15
N ILE A 249 -15.09 18.39 -1.54
CA ILE A 249 -16.40 18.95 -1.22
C ILE A 249 -17.10 18.12 -0.17
N ALA A 250 -17.59 18.78 0.88
CA ALA A 250 -18.30 18.17 2.00
C ALA A 250 -19.61 18.92 2.26
N SER A 251 -20.44 18.41 3.16
CA SER A 251 -21.79 18.92 3.46
C SER A 251 -21.85 20.38 3.91
N GLY A 252 -20.77 20.90 4.52
CA GLY A 252 -20.67 22.31 4.92
C GLY A 252 -20.27 23.26 3.80
N TYR A 253 -19.84 22.75 2.63
CA TYR A 253 -19.41 23.52 1.46
C TYR A 253 -18.38 24.64 1.75
N PHE A 254 -17.62 24.53 2.85
CA PHE A 254 -16.70 25.58 3.26
C PHE A 254 -15.61 25.82 2.21
N GLY A 255 -15.39 27.10 1.88
CA GLY A 255 -14.38 27.55 0.91
C GLY A 255 -14.70 27.25 -0.55
N TRP A 256 -15.84 26.62 -0.87
CA TRP A 256 -16.24 26.38 -2.26
C TRP A 256 -16.61 27.64 -3.02
N ASP A 257 -17.07 28.67 -2.31
CA ASP A 257 -17.26 29.99 -2.89
C ASP A 257 -15.96 30.53 -3.50
N GLU A 258 -14.87 30.58 -2.73
CA GLU A 258 -13.55 30.99 -3.23
C GLU A 258 -13.02 30.05 -4.33
N ILE A 259 -13.23 28.73 -4.22
CA ILE A 259 -12.79 27.77 -5.24
C ILE A 259 -13.46 28.05 -6.59
N ILE A 260 -14.78 28.28 -6.58
CA ILE A 260 -15.54 28.54 -7.81
C ILE A 260 -15.14 29.89 -8.41
N HIS A 261 -15.00 30.94 -7.58
CA HIS A 261 -14.56 32.25 -8.05
C HIS A 261 -13.13 32.22 -8.62
N ALA A 262 -12.27 31.35 -8.10
CA ALA A 262 -10.90 31.20 -8.60
C ALA A 262 -10.80 30.41 -9.92
N LEU A 263 -11.84 29.67 -10.35
CA LEU A 263 -11.80 28.82 -11.55
C LEU A 263 -11.21 29.50 -12.79
N PRO A 264 -11.62 30.74 -13.17
CA PRO A 264 -11.10 31.41 -14.37
C PRO A 264 -9.62 31.80 -14.25
N GLU A 265 -9.10 31.88 -13.02
CA GLU A 265 -7.73 32.30 -12.71
C GLU A 265 -6.81 31.11 -12.39
N MET A 266 -7.33 29.88 -12.39
CA MET A 266 -6.53 28.68 -12.14
C MET A 266 -5.56 28.45 -13.30
N LYS A 267 -4.26 28.35 -12.98
CA LYS A 267 -3.21 28.06 -13.97
C LYS A 267 -3.18 26.60 -14.41
N GLU A 268 -3.63 25.72 -13.52
CA GLU A 268 -3.64 24.27 -13.68
C GLU A 268 -4.94 23.74 -13.08
N ASP A 269 -5.45 22.64 -13.60
CA ASP A 269 -6.58 21.96 -12.98
C ASP A 269 -6.13 21.20 -11.71
N PRO A 270 -7.00 21.04 -10.70
CA PRO A 270 -6.72 20.14 -9.58
C PRO A 270 -6.59 18.69 -10.06
N CYS A 271 -5.89 17.86 -9.27
CA CYS A 271 -5.68 16.44 -9.60
C CYS A 271 -7.01 15.68 -9.72
N ALA A 272 -7.94 15.94 -8.80
CA ALA A 272 -9.27 15.36 -8.76
C ALA A 272 -10.18 16.16 -7.84
N ILE A 273 -11.48 15.87 -7.88
CA ILE A 273 -12.47 16.33 -6.91
C ILE A 273 -12.94 15.13 -6.07
N GLU A 274 -12.82 15.25 -4.75
CA GLU A 274 -13.31 14.25 -3.80
C GLU A 274 -14.64 14.70 -3.19
N ILE A 275 -15.71 13.95 -3.42
CA ILE A 275 -17.01 14.21 -2.80
C ILE A 275 -17.13 13.41 -1.50
N LYS A 276 -17.11 14.08 -0.36
CA LYS A 276 -17.17 13.45 0.95
C LYS A 276 -18.61 13.21 1.40
N TYR A 277 -19.07 11.97 1.28
CA TYR A 277 -20.32 11.50 1.88
C TYR A 277 -20.15 11.01 3.31
N GLY A 278 -18.97 10.48 3.64
CA GLY A 278 -18.69 9.96 4.98
C GLY A 278 -17.20 9.93 5.31
N GLN A 279 -16.89 9.79 6.59
CA GLN A 279 -15.55 9.51 7.08
C GLN A 279 -15.57 8.40 8.13
N GLY A 280 -14.55 7.54 8.14
CA GLY A 280 -14.48 6.40 9.05
C GLY A 280 -14.53 6.77 10.54
N ALA A 281 -13.99 7.93 10.93
CA ALA A 281 -14.01 8.36 12.33
C ALA A 281 -15.41 8.72 12.85
N LYS A 282 -16.31 9.15 11.97
CA LYS A 282 -17.70 9.50 12.31
C LYS A 282 -18.58 9.37 11.05
N PRO A 283 -19.06 8.15 10.73
CA PRO A 283 -19.76 7.91 9.47
C PRO A 283 -21.09 8.64 9.32
N GLY A 284 -21.79 8.90 10.43
CA GLY A 284 -23.14 9.49 10.42
C GLY A 284 -23.18 10.99 10.73
N ASP A 285 -22.03 11.65 10.89
CA ASP A 285 -21.94 13.06 11.25
C ASP A 285 -21.03 13.84 10.31
N GLY A 286 -21.30 15.14 10.22
CA GLY A 286 -20.45 16.07 9.49
C GLY A 286 -19.16 16.42 10.23
N GLY A 287 -18.29 17.16 9.55
CA GLY A 287 -17.12 17.81 10.13
C GLY A 287 -17.45 18.70 11.33
N LEU A 288 -16.49 18.91 12.23
CA LEU A 288 -16.61 19.88 13.32
C LEU A 288 -15.29 20.61 13.48
N LEU A 289 -15.32 21.94 13.31
CA LEU A 289 -14.22 22.81 13.70
C LEU A 289 -14.64 23.70 14.88
N MET A 290 -13.92 23.59 15.99
CA MET A 290 -14.22 24.37 17.20
C MET A 290 -13.89 25.85 17.01
N TRP A 291 -14.72 26.72 17.59
CA TRP A 291 -14.63 28.19 17.47
C TRP A 291 -13.23 28.77 17.73
N TYR A 292 -12.52 28.26 18.75
CA TYR A 292 -11.19 28.77 19.13
C TYR A 292 -10.09 28.45 18.11
N LYS A 293 -10.36 27.54 17.15
CA LYS A 293 -9.49 27.29 16.00
C LYS A 293 -9.83 28.19 14.80
N VAL A 294 -10.99 28.82 14.77
CA VAL A 294 -11.44 29.68 13.67
C VAL A 294 -10.82 31.07 13.79
N ASN A 295 -9.53 31.14 13.43
CA ASN A 295 -8.79 32.40 13.35
C ASN A 295 -9.15 33.18 12.07
N LYS A 296 -8.58 34.39 11.91
CA LYS A 296 -8.87 35.28 10.76
C LYS A 296 -8.64 34.60 9.41
N LEU A 297 -7.56 33.83 9.28
CA LEU A 297 -7.19 33.13 8.04
C LEU A 297 -8.16 31.99 7.71
N ILE A 298 -8.52 31.17 8.70
CA ILE A 298 -9.47 30.07 8.51
C ILE A 298 -10.86 30.62 8.22
N ALA A 299 -11.25 31.69 8.89
CA ALA A 299 -12.50 32.39 8.66
C ALA A 299 -12.62 32.88 7.20
N SER A 300 -11.56 33.53 6.69
CA SER A 300 -11.54 34.03 5.30
C SER A 300 -11.55 32.90 4.27
N ILE A 301 -10.77 31.83 4.47
CA ILE A 301 -10.73 30.70 3.53
C ILE A 301 -12.10 29.99 3.47
N ARG A 302 -12.80 29.88 4.60
CA ARG A 302 -14.08 29.17 4.68
C ARG A 302 -15.28 30.04 4.32
N GLY A 303 -15.13 31.36 4.24
CA GLY A 303 -16.25 32.29 4.04
C GLY A 303 -17.18 32.39 5.25
N VAL A 304 -16.63 32.31 6.48
CA VAL A 304 -17.44 32.30 7.72
C VAL A 304 -16.96 33.33 8.75
N PRO A 305 -17.81 33.73 9.72
CA PRO A 305 -17.40 34.61 10.81
C PRO A 305 -16.30 34.00 11.70
N ARG A 306 -15.41 34.85 12.21
CA ARG A 306 -14.33 34.46 13.14
C ARG A 306 -14.92 34.07 14.50
N GLY A 307 -14.33 33.07 15.16
CA GLY A 307 -14.66 32.72 16.54
C GLY A 307 -16.02 32.03 16.71
N VAL A 308 -16.55 31.40 15.67
CA VAL A 308 -17.79 30.61 15.70
C VAL A 308 -17.46 29.14 15.43
N SER A 309 -18.10 28.21 16.15
CA SER A 309 -17.95 26.78 15.89
C SER A 309 -18.66 26.42 14.59
N LEU A 310 -18.04 25.54 13.80
CA LEU A 310 -18.51 25.15 12.48
C LEU A 310 -18.87 23.66 12.46
N PRO A 311 -20.07 23.27 12.96
CA PRO A 311 -20.62 21.96 12.69
C PRO A 311 -21.07 21.89 11.24
N SER A 312 -20.57 20.92 10.48
CA SER A 312 -21.10 20.63 9.15
C SER A 312 -22.36 19.77 9.30
N PRO A 313 -23.38 19.96 8.46
CA PRO A 313 -24.54 19.07 8.43
C PRO A 313 -24.13 17.60 8.22
N PRO A 314 -24.86 16.61 8.75
CA PRO A 314 -24.56 15.20 8.50
C PRO A 314 -24.64 14.80 7.02
N THR A 315 -25.56 15.43 6.28
CA THR A 315 -25.79 15.16 4.86
C THR A 315 -25.59 16.43 4.05
N HIS A 316 -25.26 16.26 2.78
CA HIS A 316 -25.31 17.36 1.83
C HIS A 316 -26.77 17.82 1.67
N GLN A 317 -27.09 19.01 2.18
CA GLN A 317 -28.40 19.62 2.05
C GLN A 317 -28.75 19.73 0.56
N THR A 318 -29.99 19.36 0.17
CA THR A 318 -30.55 19.13 -1.21
C THR A 318 -30.53 17.70 -1.75
N LYS A 319 -30.07 16.70 -0.99
CA LYS A 319 -29.89 15.33 -1.52
C LYS A 319 -30.63 14.30 -0.68
N TYR A 320 -31.80 13.89 -1.16
CA TYR A 320 -32.70 12.97 -0.45
C TYR A 320 -32.73 11.56 -1.06
N SER A 321 -32.37 11.41 -2.34
CA SER A 321 -32.21 10.11 -3.01
C SER A 321 -30.75 9.86 -3.39
N ILE A 322 -30.38 8.59 -3.58
CA ILE A 322 -29.02 8.20 -3.98
C ILE A 322 -28.68 8.68 -5.39
N GLU A 323 -29.64 8.64 -6.32
CA GLU A 323 -29.47 9.07 -7.70
C GLU A 323 -29.23 10.58 -7.76
N GLU A 324 -30.01 11.36 -7.01
CA GLU A 324 -29.85 12.81 -6.93
C GLU A 324 -28.60 13.20 -6.14
N ALA A 325 -28.23 12.42 -5.12
CA ALA A 325 -27.13 12.77 -4.24
C ALA A 325 -25.77 12.66 -4.94
N VAL A 326 -25.61 11.64 -5.76
CA VAL A 326 -24.29 11.24 -6.27
C VAL A 326 -24.16 11.49 -7.75
N ALA A 327 -25.11 11.05 -8.58
CA ALA A 327 -25.00 11.25 -10.02
C ALA A 327 -25.05 12.75 -10.39
N LYS A 328 -26.04 13.50 -9.88
CA LYS A 328 -26.12 14.95 -10.15
C LYS A 328 -24.88 15.69 -9.64
N MET A 329 -24.39 15.36 -8.45
CA MET A 329 -23.23 16.04 -7.88
C MET A 329 -21.94 15.73 -8.64
N ILE A 330 -21.71 14.46 -8.98
CA ILE A 330 -20.59 14.04 -9.81
C ILE A 330 -20.65 14.79 -11.15
N GLN A 331 -21.83 14.83 -11.79
CA GLN A 331 -22.03 15.54 -13.05
C GLN A 331 -21.75 17.04 -12.90
N SER A 332 -22.28 17.71 -11.87
CA SER A 332 -22.02 19.14 -11.63
C SER A 332 -20.53 19.42 -11.43
N MET A 333 -19.81 18.56 -10.71
CA MET A 333 -18.37 18.72 -10.50
C MET A 333 -17.59 18.46 -11.80
N TYR A 334 -17.97 17.48 -12.60
CA TYR A 334 -17.36 17.30 -13.93
C TYR A 334 -17.59 18.52 -14.81
N MET A 335 -18.82 19.04 -14.87
CA MET A 335 -19.17 20.21 -15.67
C MET A 335 -18.40 21.46 -15.23
N ALA A 336 -18.18 21.65 -13.92
CA ALA A 336 -17.42 22.80 -13.39
C ALA A 336 -15.99 22.89 -13.93
N TRP A 337 -15.38 21.76 -14.29
CA TRP A 337 -14.04 21.70 -14.92
C TRP A 337 -14.07 21.30 -16.41
N GLY A 338 -15.24 21.32 -17.04
CA GLY A 338 -15.38 20.93 -18.45
C GLY A 338 -14.94 19.50 -18.72
N PHE A 339 -15.24 18.58 -17.80
CA PHE A 339 -14.92 17.15 -17.89
C PHE A 339 -13.41 16.81 -17.93
N ARG A 340 -12.52 17.74 -17.56
CA ARG A 340 -11.05 17.54 -17.56
C ARG A 340 -10.50 16.97 -16.25
N VAL A 341 -11.29 17.01 -15.18
CA VAL A 341 -10.86 16.63 -13.82
C VAL A 341 -11.63 15.39 -13.36
N PRO A 342 -10.95 14.33 -12.88
CA PRO A 342 -11.61 13.16 -12.29
C PRO A 342 -12.40 13.54 -11.04
N VAL A 343 -13.60 12.97 -10.89
CA VAL A 343 -14.45 13.16 -9.71
C VAL A 343 -14.76 11.80 -9.10
N TYR A 344 -14.59 11.66 -7.77
CA TYR A 344 -14.88 10.40 -7.08
C TYR A 344 -15.56 10.60 -5.72
N PRO A 345 -16.44 9.67 -5.31
CA PRO A 345 -17.06 9.70 -3.98
C PRO A 345 -16.14 9.09 -2.91
N LYS A 346 -16.13 9.70 -1.73
CA LYS A 346 -15.56 9.15 -0.51
C LYS A 346 -16.67 8.74 0.44
N ILE A 347 -16.74 7.43 0.69
CA ILE A 347 -17.71 6.80 1.58
C ILE A 347 -17.01 6.16 2.76
N SER A 348 -17.73 6.02 3.88
CA SER A 348 -17.24 5.28 5.04
C SER A 348 -17.34 3.77 4.78
N GLY A 349 -16.34 3.00 5.22
CA GLY A 349 -16.41 1.55 5.22
C GLY A 349 -17.40 1.05 6.27
N THR A 350 -18.65 0.82 5.88
CA THR A 350 -19.72 0.24 6.70
C THR A 350 -20.22 -1.06 6.08
N SER A 351 -20.98 -1.86 6.82
CA SER A 351 -21.63 -3.07 6.30
C SER A 351 -22.57 -2.78 5.12
N THR A 352 -23.10 -1.57 5.03
CA THR A 352 -24.00 -1.10 3.97
C THR A 352 -23.28 -0.51 2.75
N ALA A 353 -21.95 -0.29 2.82
CA ALA A 353 -21.20 0.39 1.77
C ALA A 353 -21.30 -0.33 0.41
N LEU A 354 -21.30 -1.66 0.40
CA LEU A 354 -21.44 -2.45 -0.83
C LEU A 354 -22.79 -2.21 -1.52
N ALA A 355 -23.88 -2.17 -0.75
CA ALA A 355 -25.22 -1.92 -1.28
C ALA A 355 -25.32 -0.50 -1.85
N VAL A 356 -24.71 0.48 -1.19
CA VAL A 356 -24.62 1.85 -1.70
C VAL A 356 -23.83 1.88 -3.01
N LEU A 357 -22.63 1.30 -3.06
CA LEU A 357 -21.80 1.27 -4.27
C LEU A 357 -22.52 0.60 -5.45
N ASN A 358 -23.20 -0.52 -5.23
CA ASN A 358 -23.95 -1.21 -6.29
C ASN A 358 -25.11 -0.37 -6.84
N ASN A 359 -25.70 0.53 -6.04
CA ASN A 359 -26.71 1.47 -6.51
C ASN A 359 -26.09 2.69 -7.20
N LEU A 360 -24.81 2.98 -6.98
CA LEU A 360 -24.08 4.08 -7.64
C LEU A 360 -23.49 3.68 -8.99
N THR A 361 -23.24 2.39 -9.20
CA THR A 361 -22.70 1.85 -10.46
C THR A 361 -23.78 1.42 -11.44
N ARG A 362 -25.05 1.39 -11.01
CA ARG A 362 -26.23 1.28 -11.87
C ARG A 362 -26.57 2.63 -12.45
#